data_AF-A0A1G6EGT9-F1
#
_entry.id   AF-A0A1G6EGT9-F1
#
_cell.length_a   1.000
_cell.length_b   1.000
_cell.length_c   1.000
_cell.angle_alpha   90.00
_cell.angle_beta   90.00
_cell.angle_gamma   90.00
#
_symmetry.space_group_name_H-M   'P 1'
#
loop_
_entity.id
_entity.type
_entity.pdbx_description
1 polymer ?
#
loop_
_entity_poly.entity_id
_entity_poly.type
_entity_poly.pdbx_seq_one_letter_code
_entity_poly.pdbx_strand_id
1 'polypeptide(L)'
;MSKVIGIVSEGPTDYLVLKAVIDKITGETNRYLSLQPERDMLGRFGNGWKGVWRWCEETEEINTLMKAVQPQIDAIVIQMDGDVIRKEKEVHCLCDSTVCKYKGAVFPLHCDKHDIECPAVVPCKDHVDGSIGIMEHGENVLALALKADDMSHIAITIPCDSTDAWVVAAYDDLDNIEDYEDPWRTIIAKKKYYHGIRVRGDKKNVLTYAIFSNMVAERWNEVTQKCISAMKLDQEVKRILLNENK
;
A
#
# COMPACT_ATOMS: atom_id res chain seq x y z
N MET A 1 -10.80 22.70 -0.96
CA MET A 1 -9.98 23.25 -2.07
C MET A 1 -9.21 22.07 -2.59
N SER A 2 -9.42 21.71 -3.86
CA SER A 2 -8.82 20.53 -4.48
C SER A 2 -7.31 20.46 -4.23
N LYS A 3 -6.87 19.34 -3.66
CA LYS A 3 -5.46 19.08 -3.31
C LYS A 3 -4.76 18.36 -4.45
N VAL A 4 -3.43 18.49 -4.51
CA VAL A 4 -2.56 17.75 -5.41
C VAL A 4 -1.91 16.61 -4.63
N ILE A 5 -2.24 15.37 -4.97
CA ILE A 5 -1.85 14.19 -4.21
C ILE A 5 -1.00 13.28 -5.09
N GLY A 6 0.22 13.00 -4.65
CA GLY A 6 1.08 11.99 -5.24
C GLY A 6 0.72 10.60 -4.72
N ILE A 7 0.54 9.62 -5.61
CA ILE A 7 0.31 8.23 -5.22
C ILE A 7 1.47 7.37 -5.69
N VAL A 8 2.01 6.59 -4.76
CA VAL A 8 2.97 5.50 -4.96
C VAL A 8 2.25 4.23 -4.55
N SER A 9 1.96 3.33 -5.48
CA SER A 9 1.17 2.13 -5.23
C SER A 9 1.78 0.94 -5.94
N GLU A 10 1.46 -0.26 -5.46
CA GLU A 10 1.97 -1.51 -6.01
C GLU A 10 1.50 -1.73 -7.45
N GLY A 11 0.22 -1.45 -7.71
CA GLY A 11 -0.39 -1.69 -9.00
C GLY A 11 -1.44 -0.63 -9.41
N PRO A 12 -1.84 -0.65 -10.69
CA PRO A 12 -2.86 0.26 -11.22
C PRO A 12 -4.24 0.10 -10.54
N THR A 13 -4.53 -1.07 -9.97
CA THR A 13 -5.78 -1.35 -9.27
C THR A 13 -5.83 -0.68 -7.91
N ASP A 14 -4.72 -0.70 -7.19
CA ASP A 14 -4.57 -0.08 -5.86
C ASP A 14 -4.63 1.43 -5.98
N TYR A 15 -4.00 1.99 -7.02
CA TYR A 15 -4.13 3.41 -7.39
C TYR A 15 -5.60 3.85 -7.51
N LEU A 16 -6.46 3.05 -8.15
CA LEU A 16 -7.88 3.37 -8.29
C LEU A 16 -8.62 3.37 -6.96
N VAL A 17 -8.33 2.39 -6.10
CA VAL A 17 -8.92 2.30 -4.76
C VAL A 17 -8.51 3.51 -3.93
N LEU A 18 -7.21 3.81 -3.83
CA LEU A 18 -6.67 4.95 -3.09
C LEU A 18 -7.28 6.26 -3.55
N LYS A 19 -7.35 6.49 -4.87
CA LYS A 19 -7.98 7.69 -5.43
C LYS A 19 -9.43 7.85 -4.96
N ALA A 20 -10.23 6.78 -5.07
CA ALA A 20 -11.64 6.84 -4.74
C ALA A 20 -11.87 7.09 -3.24
N VAL A 21 -11.08 6.42 -2.37
CA VAL A 21 -11.22 6.58 -0.92
C VAL A 21 -10.70 7.93 -0.43
N ILE A 22 -9.62 8.47 -1.01
CA ILE A 22 -9.12 9.79 -0.65
C ILE A 22 -10.13 10.88 -1.01
N ASP A 23 -10.71 10.84 -2.22
CA ASP A 23 -11.80 11.76 -2.61
C ASP A 23 -13.01 11.66 -1.65
N LYS A 24 -13.32 10.44 -1.19
CA LYS A 24 -14.37 10.22 -0.19
C LYS A 24 -14.02 10.85 1.16
N ILE A 25 -12.78 10.67 1.64
CA ILE A 25 -12.32 11.19 2.93
C ILE A 25 -12.29 12.72 2.92
N THR A 26 -11.78 13.33 1.85
CA THR A 26 -11.70 14.79 1.74
C THR A 26 -13.04 15.45 1.38
N GLY A 27 -14.02 14.68 0.90
CA GLY A 27 -15.33 15.18 0.48
C GLY A 27 -15.30 15.99 -0.82
N GLU A 28 -14.21 15.94 -1.57
CA GLU A 28 -14.02 16.65 -2.85
C GLU A 28 -13.14 15.85 -3.81
N THR A 29 -13.23 16.15 -5.11
CA THR A 29 -12.36 15.53 -6.11
C THR A 29 -10.99 16.22 -6.12
N ASN A 30 -9.95 15.45 -5.82
CA ASN A 30 -8.56 15.92 -5.82
C ASN A 30 -7.88 15.73 -7.17
N ARG A 31 -6.73 16.38 -7.35
CA ARG A 31 -5.83 16.16 -8.47
C ARG A 31 -4.78 15.12 -8.08
N TYR A 32 -4.61 14.10 -8.90
CA TYR A 32 -3.72 12.99 -8.60
C TYR A 32 -2.55 12.91 -9.55
N LEU A 33 -1.36 12.63 -9.01
CA LEU A 33 -0.14 12.32 -9.74
C LEU A 33 0.23 10.87 -9.46
N SER A 34 0.32 10.04 -10.51
CA SER A 34 0.86 8.69 -10.38
C SER A 34 2.38 8.78 -10.33
N LEU A 35 2.94 8.75 -9.12
CA LEU A 35 4.39 8.74 -8.91
C LEU A 35 4.96 7.34 -9.15
N GLN A 36 4.19 6.29 -8.79
CA GLN A 36 4.45 4.88 -9.07
C GLN A 36 3.13 4.10 -8.98
N PRO A 37 2.82 3.14 -9.89
CA PRO A 37 3.61 2.77 -11.06
C PRO A 37 3.64 3.89 -12.11
N GLU A 38 4.74 3.95 -12.86
CA GLU A 38 4.82 4.75 -14.08
C GLU A 38 3.86 4.21 -15.16
N ARG A 39 3.43 5.06 -16.09
CA ARG A 39 2.43 4.69 -17.11
C ARG A 39 2.91 3.62 -18.09
N ASP A 40 4.23 3.50 -18.27
CA ASP A 40 4.84 2.52 -19.16
C ASP A 40 5.41 1.35 -18.37
N MET A 41 5.18 0.11 -18.84
CA MET A 41 5.67 -1.12 -18.18
C MET A 41 7.21 -1.26 -18.13
N LEU A 42 7.94 -0.28 -18.66
CA LEU A 42 9.41 -0.13 -18.60
C LEU A 42 9.85 0.96 -17.60
N GLY A 43 8.94 1.44 -16.75
CA GLY A 43 9.20 2.51 -15.79
C GLY A 43 10.47 2.26 -14.97
N ARG A 44 11.14 3.34 -14.56
CA ARG A 44 12.45 3.33 -13.89
C ARG A 44 12.50 2.34 -12.73
N PHE A 45 11.40 2.23 -11.99
CA PHE A 45 11.34 1.41 -10.78
C PHE A 45 10.81 -0.01 -10.97
N GLY A 46 10.25 -0.33 -12.15
CA GLY A 46 9.55 -1.59 -12.40
C GLY A 46 8.12 -1.60 -11.84
N ASN A 47 7.55 -2.79 -11.65
CA ASN A 47 6.17 -3.00 -11.13
C ASN A 47 6.20 -3.79 -9.82
N GLY A 48 5.07 -3.80 -9.09
CA GLY A 48 4.93 -4.57 -7.86
C GLY A 48 5.51 -3.87 -6.64
N TRP A 49 5.50 -4.54 -5.49
CA TRP A 49 6.08 -4.06 -4.24
C TRP A 49 7.56 -3.63 -4.37
N LYS A 50 8.36 -4.32 -5.20
CA LYS A 50 9.77 -3.93 -5.47
C LYS A 50 9.86 -2.55 -6.11
N GLY A 51 8.90 -2.17 -6.95
CA GLY A 51 8.84 -0.84 -7.55
C GLY A 51 8.48 0.25 -6.52
N VAL A 52 7.56 -0.04 -5.61
CA VAL A 52 7.24 0.87 -4.49
C VAL A 52 8.46 1.07 -3.61
N TRP A 53 9.09 -0.03 -3.19
CA TRP A 53 10.22 0.05 -2.26
C TRP A 53 11.46 0.70 -2.88
N ARG A 54 11.72 0.46 -4.18
CA ARG A 54 12.78 1.15 -4.93
C ARG A 54 12.46 2.64 -5.11
N TRP A 55 11.22 3.01 -5.36
CA TRP A 55 10.81 4.41 -5.42
C TRP A 55 11.10 5.11 -4.09
N CYS A 56 10.78 4.47 -2.97
CA CYS A 56 11.09 5.00 -1.64
C CYS A 56 12.59 5.20 -1.46
N GLU A 57 13.42 4.23 -1.84
CA GLU A 57 14.87 4.26 -1.64
C GLU A 57 15.61 5.29 -2.50
N GLU A 58 15.24 5.37 -3.78
CA GLU A 58 15.94 6.20 -4.77
C GLU A 58 15.42 7.64 -4.83
N THR A 59 14.33 7.96 -4.12
CA THR A 59 13.83 9.34 -4.03
C THR A 59 14.71 10.13 -3.09
N GLU A 60 15.67 10.88 -3.66
CA GLU A 60 16.71 11.60 -2.92
C GLU A 60 16.17 12.51 -1.79
N GLU A 61 15.12 13.29 -2.07
CA GLU A 61 14.58 14.29 -1.15
C GLU A 61 13.08 14.51 -1.42
N ILE A 62 12.20 13.94 -0.59
CA ILE A 62 10.74 14.06 -0.77
C ILE A 62 10.29 15.53 -0.70
N ASN A 63 10.85 16.30 0.23
CA ASN A 63 10.54 17.72 0.36
C ASN A 63 10.91 18.51 -0.91
N THR A 64 11.97 18.10 -1.60
CA THR A 64 12.38 18.68 -2.87
C THR A 64 11.42 18.25 -3.98
N LEU A 65 11.06 16.96 -4.06
CA LEU A 65 10.07 16.46 -5.02
C LEU A 65 8.74 17.22 -4.90
N MET A 66 8.22 17.36 -3.67
CA MET A 66 6.93 18.01 -3.44
C MET A 66 6.91 19.46 -3.93
N LYS A 67 8.03 20.18 -3.82
CA LYS A 67 8.20 21.57 -4.27
C LYS A 67 8.53 21.71 -5.77
N ALA A 68 9.24 20.73 -6.34
CA ALA A 68 9.73 20.77 -7.71
C ALA A 68 8.64 20.45 -8.74
N VAL A 69 7.68 19.60 -8.38
CA VAL A 69 6.58 19.22 -9.27
C VAL A 69 5.55 20.35 -9.39
N GLN A 70 5.02 20.56 -10.59
CA GLN A 70 3.96 21.55 -10.85
C GLN A 70 2.69 20.87 -11.38
N PRO A 71 1.51 21.10 -10.76
CA PRO A 71 1.32 21.88 -9.53
C PRO A 71 1.98 21.20 -8.31
N GLN A 72 2.33 22.02 -7.31
CA GLN A 72 2.99 21.57 -6.08
C GLN A 72 2.19 20.46 -5.39
N ILE A 73 2.87 19.44 -4.89
CA ILE A 73 2.23 18.31 -4.19
C ILE A 73 1.91 18.74 -2.75
N ASP A 74 0.67 18.53 -2.33
CA ASP A 74 0.18 18.78 -0.97
C ASP A 74 0.42 17.57 -0.03
N ALA A 75 0.33 16.35 -0.57
CA ALA A 75 0.54 15.11 0.17
C ALA A 75 0.98 13.97 -0.74
N ILE A 76 1.68 12.99 -0.15
CA ILE A 76 2.03 11.72 -0.79
C ILE A 76 1.37 10.58 -0.04
N VAL A 77 0.71 9.68 -0.76
CA VAL A 77 0.14 8.44 -0.22
C VAL A 77 0.90 7.27 -0.84
N ILE A 78 1.46 6.41 0.02
CA ILE A 78 2.27 5.27 -0.35
C ILE A 78 1.55 3.99 0.09
N GLN A 79 1.39 3.06 -0.84
CA GLN A 79 0.74 1.78 -0.62
C GLN A 79 1.62 0.62 -1.07
N MET A 80 1.70 -0.40 -0.22
CA MET A 80 2.30 -1.70 -0.53
C MET A 80 1.43 -2.79 0.10
N ASP A 81 1.23 -3.91 -0.59
CA ASP A 81 0.44 -5.02 -0.06
C ASP A 81 1.17 -5.70 1.11
N GLY A 82 0.41 -6.11 2.13
CA GLY A 82 0.92 -6.73 3.34
C GLY A 82 1.32 -8.19 3.14
N ASP A 83 0.89 -8.83 2.05
CA ASP A 83 1.31 -10.19 1.71
C ASP A 83 2.84 -10.31 1.47
N VAL A 84 3.48 -9.22 1.06
CA VAL A 84 4.94 -9.04 0.96
C VAL A 84 5.60 -9.40 2.29
N ILE A 85 5.02 -8.94 3.40
CA ILE A 85 5.56 -9.18 4.76
C ILE A 85 5.50 -10.67 5.12
N ARG A 86 4.54 -11.42 4.59
CA ARG A 86 4.39 -12.86 4.87
C ARG A 86 5.20 -13.76 3.92
N LYS A 87 5.65 -13.24 2.78
CA LYS A 87 6.22 -14.05 1.70
C LYS A 87 7.69 -13.73 1.41
N GLU A 88 8.11 -12.48 1.59
CA GLU A 88 9.38 -12.00 1.05
C GLU A 88 10.42 -11.90 2.17
N LYS A 89 11.59 -12.53 2.01
CA LYS A 89 12.65 -12.49 3.03
C LYS A 89 13.33 -11.13 3.09
N GLU A 90 13.38 -10.44 1.96
CA GLU A 90 14.12 -9.19 1.77
C GLU A 90 13.65 -8.09 2.73
N VAL A 91 12.34 -7.98 2.95
CA VAL A 91 11.77 -6.95 3.85
C VAL A 91 12.15 -7.19 5.32
N HIS A 92 12.50 -8.43 5.68
CA HIS A 92 12.98 -8.80 7.01
C HIS A 92 14.50 -8.69 7.19
N CYS A 93 15.23 -8.27 6.15
CA CYS A 93 16.70 -8.13 6.19
C CYS A 93 17.16 -7.12 7.25
N LEU A 94 16.38 -6.05 7.45
CA LEU A 94 16.71 -4.98 8.39
C LEU A 94 16.23 -5.24 9.83
N CYS A 95 15.44 -6.30 10.07
CA CYS A 95 14.97 -6.68 11.40
C CYS A 95 16.11 -7.01 12.37
N ASP A 96 15.97 -6.66 13.65
CA ASP A 96 17.00 -6.84 14.69
C ASP A 96 17.41 -8.29 14.89
N SER A 97 16.46 -9.21 14.76
CA SER A 97 16.67 -10.66 14.77
C SER A 97 17.55 -11.19 13.65
N THR A 98 17.61 -10.49 12.52
CA THR A 98 18.33 -10.94 11.34
C THR A 98 19.82 -10.65 11.50
N VAL A 99 20.60 -11.70 11.79
CA VAL A 99 22.06 -11.63 11.87
C VAL A 99 22.67 -11.96 10.50
N CYS A 100 23.02 -10.92 9.75
CA CYS A 100 23.61 -11.03 8.42
C CYS A 100 24.82 -10.10 8.27
N LYS A 101 25.93 -10.59 7.72
CA LYS A 101 27.14 -9.78 7.48
C LYS A 101 26.96 -8.66 6.45
N TYR A 102 25.89 -8.70 5.65
CA TYR A 102 25.56 -7.68 4.65
C TYR A 102 24.51 -6.66 5.14
N LYS A 103 23.91 -6.90 6.31
CA LYS A 103 22.87 -6.01 6.89
C LYS A 103 23.44 -4.61 7.07
N GLY A 104 22.74 -3.60 6.52
CA GLY A 104 23.14 -2.19 6.57
C GLY A 104 24.30 -1.81 5.63
N ALA A 105 25.00 -2.77 5.03
CA ALA A 105 26.06 -2.50 4.05
C ALA A 105 25.51 -2.37 2.61
N VAL A 106 24.46 -3.13 2.30
CA VAL A 106 23.75 -3.10 1.02
C VAL A 106 22.27 -2.95 1.31
N PHE A 107 21.59 -2.05 0.60
CA PHE A 107 20.14 -1.94 0.69
C PHE A 107 19.49 -3.28 0.27
N PRO A 108 18.50 -3.80 1.01
CA PRO A 108 18.00 -5.15 0.77
C PRO A 108 17.67 -5.42 -0.70
N LEU A 109 16.90 -4.58 -1.41
CA LEU A 109 16.57 -4.85 -2.82
C LEU A 109 17.76 -5.05 -3.77
N HIS A 110 18.95 -4.57 -3.42
CA HIS A 110 20.16 -4.70 -4.24
C HIS A 110 21.08 -5.85 -3.81
N CYS A 111 20.75 -6.57 -2.73
CA CYS A 111 21.52 -7.70 -2.28
C CYS A 111 21.34 -8.89 -3.25
N ASP A 112 22.42 -9.57 -3.62
CA ASP A 112 22.40 -10.72 -4.52
C ASP A 112 22.22 -12.06 -3.79
N LYS A 113 22.03 -12.03 -2.46
CA LYS A 113 22.01 -13.21 -1.57
C LYS A 113 20.62 -13.61 -1.06
N HIS A 114 19.55 -13.13 -1.69
CA HIS A 114 18.17 -13.26 -1.18
C HIS A 114 17.64 -14.69 -1.04
N ASP A 115 18.11 -15.62 -1.87
CA ASP A 115 17.51 -16.95 -1.94
C ASP A 115 17.93 -17.86 -0.76
N ILE A 116 19.01 -18.62 -0.95
CA ILE A 116 19.43 -19.69 -0.02
C ILE A 116 20.31 -19.14 1.11
N GLU A 117 21.08 -18.08 0.83
CA GLU A 117 22.06 -17.54 1.77
C GLU A 117 21.47 -16.49 2.72
N CYS A 118 20.26 -15.97 2.44
CA CYS A 118 19.62 -14.98 3.30
C CYS A 118 19.17 -15.62 4.62
N PRO A 119 19.71 -15.16 5.78
CA PRO A 119 19.37 -15.72 7.08
C PRO A 119 18.04 -15.17 7.62
N ALA A 120 17.39 -14.25 6.92
CA ALA A 120 16.08 -13.74 7.31
C ALA A 120 15.04 -14.87 7.28
N VAL A 121 14.22 -14.92 8.33
CA VAL A 121 13.17 -15.91 8.52
C VAL A 121 11.81 -15.22 8.42
N VAL A 122 10.86 -15.89 7.77
CA VAL A 122 9.48 -15.42 7.62
C VAL A 122 8.54 -16.51 8.16
N PRO A 123 7.62 -16.20 9.10
CA PRO A 123 7.47 -14.91 9.78
C PRO A 123 8.67 -14.57 10.68
N CYS A 124 9.00 -13.28 10.78
CA CYS A 124 10.09 -12.80 11.62
C CYS A 124 9.66 -12.73 13.08
N LYS A 125 10.55 -13.10 14.02
CA LYS A 125 10.25 -13.10 15.46
C LYS A 125 10.08 -11.69 16.07
N ASP A 126 10.55 -10.66 15.38
CA ASP A 126 10.49 -9.28 15.88
C ASP A 126 9.13 -8.62 15.68
N HIS A 127 8.29 -9.19 14.81
CA HIS A 127 6.99 -8.64 14.46
C HIS A 127 5.92 -9.70 14.75
N VAL A 128 4.80 -9.29 15.35
CA VAL A 128 3.71 -10.20 15.67
C VAL A 128 3.06 -10.68 14.37
N ASP A 129 2.81 -11.98 14.26
CA ASP A 129 2.07 -12.57 13.14
C ASP A 129 0.59 -12.21 13.27
N GLY A 130 0.15 -11.26 12.43
CA GLY A 130 -1.21 -10.72 12.45
C GLY A 130 -1.28 -9.33 11.82
N SER A 131 -2.51 -8.88 11.57
CA SER A 131 -2.83 -7.65 10.83
C SER A 131 -2.05 -6.41 11.33
N ILE A 132 -1.98 -6.19 12.65
CA ILE A 132 -1.23 -5.06 13.23
C ILE A 132 0.28 -5.16 12.97
N GLY A 133 0.87 -6.33 13.19
CA GLY A 133 2.32 -6.52 13.04
C GLY A 133 2.76 -6.45 11.58
N ILE A 134 1.95 -6.96 10.65
CA ILE A 134 2.16 -6.82 9.21
C ILE A 134 2.19 -5.34 8.82
N MET A 135 1.19 -4.58 9.29
CA MET A 135 1.10 -3.15 9.00
C MET A 135 2.28 -2.36 9.54
N GLU A 136 2.58 -2.51 10.83
CA GLU A 136 3.68 -1.80 11.47
C GLU A 136 5.02 -2.16 10.83
N HIS A 137 5.24 -3.43 10.48
CA HIS A 137 6.45 -3.85 9.80
C HIS A 137 6.56 -3.22 8.41
N GLY A 138 5.50 -3.29 7.59
CA GLY A 138 5.50 -2.68 6.26
C GLY A 138 5.65 -1.16 6.29
N GLU A 139 4.99 -0.47 7.23
CA GLU A 139 5.12 0.96 7.47
C GLU A 139 6.59 1.31 7.79
N ASN A 140 7.23 0.56 8.68
CA ASN A 140 8.63 0.75 9.05
C ASN A 140 9.59 0.49 7.87
N VAL A 141 9.35 -0.57 7.08
CA VAL A 141 10.16 -0.90 5.90
C VAL A 141 10.15 0.24 4.89
N LEU A 142 8.98 0.83 4.62
CA LEU A 142 8.85 1.95 3.71
C LEU A 142 9.41 3.25 4.30
N ALA A 143 9.15 3.53 5.58
CA ALA A 143 9.69 4.71 6.26
C ALA A 143 11.23 4.73 6.26
N LEU A 144 11.86 3.58 6.55
CA LEU A 144 13.33 3.44 6.50
C LEU A 144 13.89 3.65 5.09
N ALA A 145 13.17 3.19 4.06
CA ALA A 145 13.58 3.39 2.67
C ALA A 145 13.47 4.85 2.22
N LEU A 146 12.39 5.54 2.62
CA LEU A 146 12.14 6.93 2.27
C LEU A 146 13.20 7.90 2.78
N LYS A 147 13.86 7.57 3.91
CA LYS A 147 14.87 8.43 4.57
C LYS A 147 14.36 9.87 4.76
N ALA A 148 13.04 10.03 4.95
CA ALA A 148 12.40 11.34 5.01
C ALA A 148 12.58 11.95 6.41
N ASP A 149 13.14 13.16 6.47
CA ASP A 149 13.26 13.91 7.73
C ASP A 149 11.91 14.37 8.29
N ASP A 150 10.90 14.48 7.43
CA ASP A 150 9.55 14.91 7.78
C ASP A 150 8.48 14.03 7.11
N MET A 151 7.64 13.41 7.94
CA MET A 151 6.50 12.57 7.54
C MET A 151 5.16 13.32 7.63
N SER A 152 5.17 14.63 7.92
CA SER A 152 3.97 15.43 8.14
C SER A 152 3.01 15.43 6.95
N HIS A 153 3.53 15.26 5.73
CA HIS A 153 2.77 15.23 4.47
C HIS A 153 2.72 13.86 3.78
N ILE A 154 3.14 12.79 4.47
CA ILE A 154 3.23 11.44 3.91
C ILE A 154 2.31 10.49 4.68
N ALA A 155 1.43 9.81 3.98
CA ALA A 155 0.67 8.68 4.51
C ALA A 155 1.21 7.38 3.93
N ILE A 156 1.47 6.40 4.78
CA ILE A 156 1.79 5.04 4.37
C ILE A 156 0.60 4.15 4.75
N THR A 157 0.17 3.27 3.84
CA THR A 157 -0.86 2.29 4.10
C THR A 157 -0.42 0.91 3.63
N ILE A 158 -0.60 -0.07 4.52
CA ILE A 158 -0.29 -1.48 4.28
C ILE A 158 -1.58 -2.27 4.47
N PRO A 159 -2.36 -2.55 3.41
CA PRO A 159 -3.48 -3.48 3.50
C PRO A 159 -2.94 -4.86 3.91
N CYS A 160 -3.48 -5.48 4.97
CA CYS A 160 -2.87 -6.64 5.64
C CYS A 160 -2.55 -7.84 4.71
N ASP A 161 -3.37 -8.08 3.69
CA ASP A 161 -2.99 -8.89 2.53
C ASP A 161 -2.85 -8.00 1.30
N SER A 162 -3.95 -7.36 0.90
CA SER A 162 -4.02 -6.47 -0.26
C SER A 162 -5.24 -5.56 -0.16
N THR A 163 -5.36 -4.55 -1.05
CA THR A 163 -6.56 -3.68 -1.11
C THR A 163 -7.86 -4.46 -1.40
N ASP A 164 -7.75 -5.73 -1.80
CA ASP A 164 -8.88 -6.64 -2.01
C ASP A 164 -9.66 -6.91 -0.73
N ALA A 165 -8.98 -6.90 0.43
CA ALA A 165 -9.65 -7.01 1.72
C ALA A 165 -10.65 -5.86 1.91
N TRP A 166 -10.32 -4.65 1.47
CA TRP A 166 -11.23 -3.50 1.52
C TRP A 166 -12.39 -3.65 0.53
N VAL A 167 -12.13 -4.23 -0.64
CA VAL A 167 -13.20 -4.60 -1.59
C VAL A 167 -14.15 -5.59 -0.94
N VAL A 168 -13.65 -6.65 -0.31
CA VAL A 168 -14.51 -7.62 0.36
C VAL A 168 -15.28 -6.96 1.51
N ALA A 169 -14.63 -6.15 2.35
CA ALA A 169 -15.28 -5.43 3.45
C ALA A 169 -16.45 -4.54 3.01
N ALA A 170 -16.38 -3.98 1.81
CA ALA A 170 -17.44 -3.13 1.25
C ALA A 170 -18.65 -3.94 0.76
N TYR A 171 -18.43 -5.16 0.26
CA TYR A 171 -19.48 -5.97 -0.36
C TYR A 171 -20.07 -7.03 0.57
N ASP A 172 -19.24 -7.62 1.41
CA ASP A 172 -19.59 -8.75 2.26
C ASP A 172 -19.60 -8.36 3.74
N ASP A 173 -20.45 -9.06 4.49
CA ASP A 173 -20.47 -8.99 5.95
C ASP A 173 -19.63 -10.12 6.55
N LEU A 174 -18.31 -10.00 6.34
CA LEU A 174 -17.31 -10.91 6.87
C LEU A 174 -16.52 -10.24 7.98
N ASP A 175 -16.51 -10.89 9.15
CA ASP A 175 -15.64 -10.50 10.26
C ASP A 175 -14.18 -10.89 9.96
N ASN A 176 -13.25 -10.09 10.46
CA ASN A 176 -11.80 -10.34 10.40
C ASN A 176 -11.27 -10.58 8.97
N ILE A 177 -11.79 -9.84 7.99
CA ILE A 177 -11.40 -9.99 6.58
C ILE A 177 -9.90 -9.77 6.33
N GLU A 178 -9.22 -9.00 7.17
CA GLU A 178 -7.78 -8.75 7.06
C GLU A 178 -6.91 -9.96 7.44
N ASP A 179 -7.48 -10.99 8.06
CA ASP A 179 -6.80 -12.26 8.35
C ASP A 179 -6.86 -13.24 7.17
N TYR A 180 -7.58 -12.92 6.09
CA TYR A 180 -7.70 -13.77 4.91
C TYR A 180 -6.56 -13.55 3.94
N GLU A 181 -5.91 -14.65 3.55
CA GLU A 181 -4.90 -14.63 2.48
C GLU A 181 -5.54 -14.64 1.09
N ASP A 182 -5.00 -13.81 0.20
CA ASP A 182 -5.42 -13.67 -1.20
C ASP A 182 -6.95 -13.52 -1.36
N PRO A 183 -7.58 -12.45 -0.82
CA PRO A 183 -9.03 -12.24 -0.90
C PRO A 183 -9.54 -12.24 -2.34
N TRP A 184 -8.70 -11.83 -3.31
CA TRP A 184 -9.04 -11.96 -4.73
C TRP A 184 -9.35 -13.40 -5.10
N ARG A 185 -8.42 -14.35 -4.91
CA ARG A 185 -8.65 -15.73 -5.34
C ARG A 185 -9.62 -16.48 -4.44
N THR A 186 -9.59 -16.21 -3.14
CA THR A 186 -10.34 -17.01 -2.15
C THR A 186 -11.80 -16.56 -2.03
N ILE A 187 -12.12 -15.30 -2.35
CA ILE A 187 -13.45 -14.72 -2.19
C ILE A 187 -13.97 -14.15 -3.53
N ILE A 188 -13.32 -13.11 -4.07
CA ILE A 188 -13.84 -12.31 -5.19
C ILE A 188 -13.94 -13.14 -6.49
N ALA A 189 -12.84 -13.78 -6.88
CA ALA A 189 -12.69 -14.54 -8.13
C ALA A 189 -13.10 -16.01 -8.00
N LYS A 190 -13.66 -16.42 -6.85
CA LYS A 190 -14.14 -17.80 -6.62
C LYS A 190 -15.26 -18.20 -7.59
N LYS A 191 -16.02 -17.22 -8.09
CA LYS A 191 -17.09 -17.42 -9.07
C LYS A 191 -16.93 -16.45 -10.24
N LYS A 192 -17.61 -16.74 -11.35
CA LYS A 192 -17.64 -15.86 -12.55
C LYS A 192 -18.23 -14.47 -12.28
N TYR A 193 -19.03 -14.35 -11.22
CA TYR A 193 -19.66 -13.11 -10.81
C TYR A 193 -19.50 -12.94 -9.30
N TYR A 194 -19.13 -11.74 -8.88
CA TYR A 194 -19.05 -11.30 -7.49
C TYR A 194 -20.01 -10.12 -7.33
N HIS A 195 -21.08 -10.30 -6.56
CA HIS A 195 -22.15 -9.29 -6.38
C HIS A 195 -22.67 -8.69 -7.70
N GLY A 196 -22.91 -9.56 -8.70
CA GLY A 196 -23.41 -9.14 -10.02
C GLY A 196 -22.34 -8.58 -10.97
N ILE A 197 -21.11 -8.39 -10.50
CA ILE A 197 -19.99 -7.88 -11.30
C ILE A 197 -19.23 -9.08 -11.88
N ARG A 198 -18.99 -9.07 -13.19
CA ARG A 198 -18.28 -10.15 -13.87
C ARG A 198 -16.79 -10.10 -13.54
N VAL A 199 -16.28 -11.16 -12.91
CA VAL A 199 -14.86 -11.33 -12.58
C VAL A 199 -14.22 -12.32 -13.57
N ARG A 200 -13.09 -11.94 -14.17
CA ARG A 200 -12.40 -12.74 -15.18
C ARG A 200 -11.22 -13.51 -14.57
N GLY A 201 -11.54 -14.59 -13.87
CA GLY A 201 -10.54 -15.56 -13.39
C GLY A 201 -9.52 -14.96 -12.42
N ASP A 202 -8.27 -15.40 -12.54
CA ASP A 202 -7.17 -15.11 -11.61
C ASP A 202 -6.53 -13.73 -11.79
N LYS A 203 -6.93 -12.94 -12.80
CA LYS A 203 -6.31 -11.65 -13.10
C LYS A 203 -7.25 -10.47 -12.81
N LYS A 204 -6.75 -9.57 -11.97
CA LYS A 204 -7.34 -8.25 -11.72
C LYS A 204 -7.31 -7.41 -13.00
N ASN A 205 -8.32 -6.56 -13.20
CA ASN A 205 -8.33 -5.60 -14.31
C ASN A 205 -8.95 -4.27 -13.88
N VAL A 206 -8.45 -3.20 -14.50
CA VAL A 206 -8.80 -1.79 -14.21
C VAL A 206 -10.31 -1.52 -14.31
N LEU A 207 -11.00 -2.10 -15.30
CA LEU A 207 -12.44 -1.88 -15.48
C LEU A 207 -13.26 -2.46 -14.31
N THR A 208 -12.90 -3.65 -13.85
CA THR A 208 -13.58 -4.29 -12.70
C THR A 208 -13.25 -3.53 -11.42
N TYR A 209 -11.99 -3.13 -11.23
CA TYR A 209 -11.59 -2.35 -10.06
C TYR A 209 -12.23 -0.98 -10.02
N ALA A 210 -12.45 -0.30 -11.15
CA ALA A 210 -13.16 0.98 -11.14
C ALA A 210 -14.56 0.85 -10.49
N ILE A 211 -15.26 -0.27 -10.69
CA ILE A 211 -16.55 -0.54 -10.05
C ILE A 211 -16.36 -0.84 -8.56
N PHE A 212 -15.37 -1.67 -8.21
CA PHE A 212 -15.09 -2.00 -6.81
C PHE A 212 -14.64 -0.78 -6.01
N SER A 213 -13.73 0.05 -6.52
CA SER A 213 -13.24 1.28 -5.88
C SER A 213 -14.37 2.25 -5.57
N ASN A 214 -15.38 2.37 -6.45
CA ASN A 214 -16.55 3.19 -6.17
C ASN A 214 -17.33 2.67 -4.97
N MET A 215 -17.58 1.36 -4.89
CA MET A 215 -18.30 0.77 -3.76
C MET A 215 -17.50 0.88 -2.45
N VAL A 216 -16.18 0.66 -2.50
CA VAL A 216 -15.30 0.85 -1.34
C VAL A 216 -15.38 2.28 -0.81
N ALA A 217 -15.35 3.28 -1.70
CA ALA A 217 -15.51 4.69 -1.34
C ALA A 217 -16.92 5.00 -0.81
N GLU A 218 -17.97 4.48 -1.43
CA GLU A 218 -19.36 4.67 -0.98
C GLU A 218 -19.55 4.14 0.46
N ARG A 219 -18.99 2.97 0.76
CA ARG A 219 -19.09 2.28 2.04
C ARG A 219 -17.86 2.45 2.94
N TRP A 220 -17.07 3.51 2.73
CA TRP A 220 -15.80 3.69 3.42
C TRP A 220 -15.90 3.60 4.95
N ASN A 221 -16.98 4.12 5.54
CA ASN A 221 -17.21 4.02 6.99
C ASN A 221 -17.38 2.56 7.48
N GLU A 222 -18.00 1.69 6.68
CA GLU A 222 -18.12 0.26 7.01
C GLU A 222 -16.77 -0.45 6.83
N VAL A 223 -16.02 -0.06 5.79
CA VAL A 223 -14.68 -0.60 5.52
C VAL A 223 -13.72 -0.27 6.67
N THR A 224 -13.72 0.96 7.18
CA THR A 224 -12.86 1.35 8.32
C THR A 224 -13.26 0.71 9.64
N GLN A 225 -14.52 0.26 9.79
CA GLN A 225 -14.94 -0.53 10.95
C GLN A 225 -14.46 -1.98 10.88
N LYS A 226 -14.30 -2.53 9.66
CA LYS A 226 -13.91 -3.93 9.42
C LYS A 226 -12.40 -4.12 9.20
N CYS A 227 -11.71 -3.09 8.72
CA CYS A 227 -10.30 -3.15 8.33
C CYS A 227 -9.49 -2.07 9.08
N ILE A 228 -8.56 -2.50 9.91
CA ILE A 228 -7.68 -1.61 10.66
C ILE A 228 -6.71 -0.86 9.74
N SER A 229 -6.27 -1.46 8.63
CA SER A 229 -5.44 -0.78 7.62
C SER A 229 -6.18 0.37 6.94
N ALA A 230 -7.47 0.19 6.66
CA ALA A 230 -8.33 1.23 6.11
C ALA A 230 -8.57 2.35 7.12
N MET A 231 -8.86 2.00 8.39
CA MET A 231 -9.00 2.97 9.48
C MET A 231 -7.74 3.82 9.66
N LYS A 232 -6.55 3.21 9.62
CA LYS A 232 -5.28 3.96 9.69
C LYS A 232 -5.13 4.92 8.51
N LEU A 233 -5.43 4.48 7.28
CA LEU A 233 -5.38 5.37 6.11
C LEU A 233 -6.34 6.55 6.28
N ASP A 234 -7.58 6.31 6.73
CA ASP A 234 -8.57 7.36 7.00
C ASP A 234 -8.02 8.43 7.96
N GLN A 235 -7.43 7.99 9.07
CA GLN A 235 -6.84 8.89 10.08
C GLN A 235 -5.66 9.69 9.52
N GLU A 236 -4.77 9.05 8.78
CA GLU A 236 -3.59 9.73 8.20
C GLU A 236 -3.98 10.73 7.12
N VAL A 237 -4.93 10.38 6.25
CA VAL A 237 -5.44 11.31 5.23
C VAL A 237 -6.11 12.52 5.88
N LYS A 238 -6.93 12.31 6.92
CA LYS A 238 -7.55 13.42 7.69
C LYS A 238 -6.51 14.30 8.37
N ARG A 239 -5.50 13.69 9.01
CA ARG A 239 -4.38 14.39 9.65
C ARG A 239 -3.66 15.30 8.65
N ILE A 240 -3.34 14.79 7.47
CA ILE A 240 -2.51 15.48 6.48
C ILE A 240 -3.31 16.50 5.65
N LEU A 241 -4.51 16.16 5.21
CA LEU A 241 -5.25 16.95 4.23
C LEU A 241 -6.34 17.84 4.82
N LEU A 242 -6.88 17.47 5.98
CA LEU A 242 -7.94 18.20 6.66
C LEU A 242 -7.47 18.92 7.92
N ASN A 243 -6.22 18.69 8.36
CA ASN A 243 -5.66 19.18 9.63
C ASN A 243 -6.51 18.78 10.85
N GLU A 244 -7.23 17.66 10.75
CA GLU A 244 -7.95 17.08 11.88
C GLU A 244 -6.93 16.33 12.74
N ASN A 245 -6.39 17.02 13.75
CA ASN A 245 -5.64 16.35 14.82
C ASN A 245 -6.62 15.58 15.69
N LYS A 246 -6.30 14.30 15.95
CA LYS A 246 -7.04 13.43 16.88
C LYS A 246 -7.36 14.12 18.21
#